data_AF-A0A8T6I9K2-F1
#
_entry.id   AF-A0A8T6I9K2-F1
#
_cell.length_a   1.000
_cell.length_b   1.000
_cell.length_c   1.000
_cell.angle_alpha   90.00
_cell.angle_beta   90.00
_cell.angle_gamma   90.00
#
_symmetry.space_group_name_H-M   'P 1'
#
loop_
_entity.id
_entity.type
_entity.pdbx_description
1 polymer ?
#
loop_
_entity_poly.entity_id
_entity_poly.type
_entity_poly.pdbx_seq_one_letter_code
_entity_poly.pdbx_strand_id
1 'polypeptide(L)'
;MNEQRQRTRVVRFLDRVEVLGNRLPDPAVLFLLLLIAVWVFSALLAPFSYSHIDPRTGSALQIHNLATPDQLAHFLSRMVPTFVGFHPLGVVLLAMLGIGVADYTGFIRTGLKALMNVTSRAIVTPMLLLIAIISHSAVDAGYVLVIPLGAVIFQAAGRHPLAGIAAAFAGVSGGFSANFVPSALDPLLQGITQAGAQIIDPDMVLNPLNNWFFTSASTLLIVGLGWYLTDRIIEPRLSGTALDGDLAEVPQLEPLTTDERRGLTASLLAMGLALLVLFLSALPESSAWRSPDGELTAGSAPLMRSIVPLIFLIFLLPGIVFGYAAKTVTGHRDIIAGMTGAMSGLAYYLVMAFFASLFIAEFGRSNLGALLALEGAALLKAAALPAFITVVGAIVITGVVNLFVGSASAKWALLAPILVPMLMQLGISPDLTQAAYRVGDSSTNIITPLMPYFPLVVVFCQRYVKDSGIGTVLSMMLPYAVVFLVVWTLFLLAYWAAGLPLGLQASYAY
;
A
#
# COMPACT_ATOMS: atom_id res chain seq x y z
N MET A 1 -2.82 -40.86 15.30
CA MET A 1 -2.63 -41.40 13.94
C MET A 1 -3.95 -41.22 13.19
N ASN A 2 -3.90 -40.64 11.99
CA ASN A 2 -5.02 -40.29 11.08
C ASN A 2 -5.90 -39.07 11.41
N GLU A 3 -5.37 -37.87 11.13
CA GLU A 3 -6.14 -36.85 10.41
C GLU A 3 -5.27 -36.20 9.32
N GLN A 4 -4.91 -37.00 8.30
CA GLN A 4 -4.71 -36.44 6.97
C GLN A 4 -6.09 -36.05 6.43
N ARG A 5 -6.71 -34.98 6.97
CA ARG A 5 -7.77 -34.27 6.24
C ARG A 5 -7.17 -33.92 4.88
N GLN A 6 -7.81 -34.39 3.80
CA GLN A 6 -7.34 -34.20 2.44
C GLN A 6 -6.96 -32.73 2.23
N ARG A 7 -5.66 -32.40 2.31
CA ARG A 7 -5.20 -31.03 2.09
C ARG A 7 -5.64 -30.64 0.70
N THR A 8 -6.49 -29.61 0.62
CA THR A 8 -7.03 -29.07 -0.62
C THR A 8 -5.88 -28.71 -1.55
N ARG A 9 -6.06 -28.82 -2.88
CA ARG A 9 -5.01 -28.49 -3.86
C ARG A 9 -4.42 -27.09 -3.64
N VAL A 10 -5.26 -26.15 -3.19
CA VAL A 10 -4.86 -24.77 -2.83
C VAL A 10 -3.90 -24.74 -1.64
N VAL A 11 -4.19 -25.48 -0.56
CA VAL A 11 -3.31 -25.55 0.62
C VAL A 11 -1.94 -26.11 0.22
N ARG A 12 -1.90 -27.16 -0.61
CA ARG A 12 -0.62 -27.70 -1.09
C ARG A 12 0.16 -26.74 -1.99
N PHE A 13 -0.54 -25.93 -2.78
CA PHE A 13 0.07 -24.87 -3.59
C PHE A 13 0.68 -23.81 -2.67
N LEU A 14 -0.06 -23.37 -1.65
CA LEU A 14 0.42 -22.37 -0.69
C LEU A 14 1.54 -22.91 0.21
N ASP A 15 1.53 -24.18 0.60
CA ASP A 15 2.66 -24.84 1.29
C ASP A 15 3.94 -24.74 0.42
N ARG A 16 3.83 -24.88 -0.90
CA ARG A 16 4.96 -24.69 -1.82
C ARG A 16 5.38 -23.24 -1.94
N VAL A 17 4.42 -22.31 -1.98
CA VAL A 17 4.68 -20.87 -1.96
C VAL A 17 5.44 -20.50 -0.70
N GLU A 18 5.03 -21.01 0.46
CA GLU A 18 5.70 -20.79 1.74
C GLU A 18 7.14 -21.32 1.70
N VAL A 19 7.35 -22.56 1.27
CA VAL A 19 8.70 -23.15 1.16
C VAL A 19 9.58 -22.34 0.20
N LEU A 20 9.03 -21.85 -0.91
CA LEU A 20 9.78 -21.07 -1.89
C LEU A 20 10.05 -19.65 -1.39
N GLY A 21 9.06 -18.99 -0.78
CA GLY A 21 9.21 -17.66 -0.23
C GLY A 21 10.15 -17.61 0.96
N ASN A 22 10.17 -18.63 1.81
CA ASN A 22 11.16 -18.75 2.89
C ASN A 22 12.59 -18.97 2.38
N ARG A 23 12.77 -19.39 1.12
CA ARG A 23 14.08 -19.46 0.47
C ARG A 23 14.49 -18.14 -0.20
N LEU A 24 13.55 -17.22 -0.42
CA LEU A 24 13.90 -15.91 -0.94
C LEU A 24 14.69 -15.15 0.13
N PRO A 25 15.76 -14.45 -0.27
CA PRO A 25 16.50 -13.61 0.66
C PRO A 25 15.62 -12.44 1.13
N ASP A 26 16.02 -11.83 2.25
CA ASP A 26 15.42 -10.58 2.71
C ASP A 26 15.36 -9.55 1.56
N PRO A 27 14.27 -8.79 1.39
CA PRO A 27 14.15 -7.76 0.35
C PRO A 27 15.37 -6.82 0.21
N ALA A 28 15.99 -6.39 1.31
CA ALA A 28 17.19 -5.55 1.24
C ALA A 28 18.37 -6.29 0.60
N VAL A 29 18.55 -7.58 0.93
CA VAL A 29 19.55 -8.45 0.31
C VAL A 29 19.20 -8.72 -1.16
N LEU A 30 17.93 -8.88 -1.48
CA LEU A 30 17.48 -9.02 -2.87
C LEU A 30 17.91 -7.82 -3.71
N PHE A 31 17.70 -6.58 -3.23
CA PHE A 31 18.16 -5.37 -3.93
C PHE A 31 19.68 -5.29 -4.05
N LEU A 32 20.43 -5.72 -3.03
CA LEU A 32 21.89 -5.83 -3.12
C LEU A 32 22.32 -6.84 -4.20
N LEU A 33 21.68 -8.01 -4.25
CA LEU A 33 21.96 -9.01 -5.28
C LEU A 33 21.59 -8.51 -6.68
N LEU A 34 20.47 -7.79 -6.83
CA LEU A 34 20.08 -7.17 -8.09
C LEU A 34 21.06 -6.08 -8.52
N LEU A 35 21.56 -5.27 -7.58
CA LEU A 35 22.61 -4.28 -7.85
C LEU A 35 23.89 -4.95 -8.39
N ILE A 36 24.34 -6.04 -7.73
CA ILE A 36 25.50 -6.82 -8.20
C ILE A 36 25.21 -7.41 -9.59
N ALA A 37 24.01 -7.94 -9.81
CA ALA A 37 23.58 -8.46 -11.10
C ALA A 37 23.61 -7.36 -12.17
N VAL A 38 23.16 -6.14 -11.87
CA VAL A 38 23.25 -4.99 -12.79
C VAL A 38 24.69 -4.72 -13.18
N TRP A 39 25.64 -4.72 -12.25
CA TRP A 39 27.06 -4.53 -12.60
C TRP A 39 27.56 -5.64 -13.53
N VAL A 40 27.27 -6.90 -13.21
CA VAL A 40 27.68 -8.05 -14.04
C VAL A 40 27.04 -7.99 -15.42
N PHE A 41 25.72 -7.84 -15.51
CA PHE A 41 25.02 -7.80 -16.79
C PHE A 41 25.38 -6.56 -17.60
N SER A 42 25.62 -5.40 -16.97
CA SER A 42 26.07 -4.21 -17.69
C SER A 42 27.43 -4.44 -18.35
N ALA A 43 28.35 -5.14 -17.67
CA ALA A 43 29.65 -5.49 -18.23
C ALA A 43 29.54 -6.53 -19.36
N LEU A 44 28.66 -7.52 -19.22
CA LEU A 44 28.44 -8.54 -20.23
C LEU A 44 27.72 -8.02 -21.47
N LEU A 45 26.78 -7.08 -21.30
CA LEU A 45 25.91 -6.59 -22.37
C LEU A 45 26.44 -5.33 -23.07
N ALA A 46 27.29 -4.53 -22.42
CA ALA A 46 27.92 -3.35 -23.03
C ALA A 46 28.66 -3.57 -24.37
N PRO A 47 29.31 -4.73 -24.63
CA PRO A 47 30.00 -4.95 -25.90
C PRO A 47 29.07 -5.14 -27.11
N PHE A 48 27.77 -5.37 -26.89
CA PHE A 48 26.80 -5.60 -27.96
C PHE A 48 26.24 -4.30 -28.51
N SER A 49 25.88 -4.31 -29.79
CA SER A 49 25.13 -3.23 -30.42
C SER A 49 23.65 -3.57 -30.46
N TYR A 50 22.80 -2.60 -30.12
CA TYR A 50 21.36 -2.74 -30.08
C TYR A 50 20.74 -1.89 -31.18
N SER A 51 19.77 -2.45 -31.91
CA SER A 51 19.04 -1.74 -32.96
C SER A 51 17.90 -0.87 -32.44
N HIS A 52 17.50 -1.06 -31.17
CA HIS A 52 16.45 -0.27 -30.55
C HIS A 52 16.89 1.18 -30.37
N ILE A 53 15.96 2.10 -30.61
CA ILE A 53 16.16 3.53 -30.41
C ILE A 53 15.77 3.87 -28.97
N ASP A 54 16.67 4.57 -28.28
CA ASP A 54 16.40 5.13 -26.96
C ASP A 54 15.44 6.33 -27.11
N PRO A 55 14.24 6.29 -26.51
CA PRO A 55 13.26 7.38 -26.63
C PRO A 55 13.77 8.70 -26.03
N ARG A 56 14.75 8.66 -25.12
CA ARG A 56 15.30 9.84 -24.45
C ARG A 56 16.23 10.65 -25.35
N THR A 57 17.00 9.97 -26.18
CA THR A 57 18.07 10.59 -26.99
C THR A 57 17.78 10.56 -28.48
N GLY A 58 16.87 9.70 -28.95
CA GLY A 58 16.63 9.46 -30.37
C GLY A 58 17.77 8.70 -31.07
N SER A 59 18.77 8.23 -30.33
CA SER A 59 19.91 7.46 -30.85
C SER A 59 19.75 5.96 -30.54
N ALA A 60 20.58 5.12 -31.17
CA ALA A 60 20.66 3.71 -30.82
C ALA A 60 20.99 3.54 -29.32
N LEU A 61 20.31 2.62 -28.67
CA LEU A 61 20.51 2.31 -27.25
C LEU A 61 21.92 1.74 -27.03
N GLN A 62 22.63 2.27 -26.05
CA GLN A 62 23.94 1.78 -25.64
C GLN A 62 23.90 1.35 -24.17
N ILE A 63 24.42 0.17 -23.87
CA ILE A 63 24.59 -0.30 -22.49
C ILE A 63 25.92 0.19 -21.95
N HIS A 64 25.89 0.82 -20.77
CA HIS A 64 27.10 1.33 -20.12
C HIS A 64 27.63 0.33 -19.11
N ASN A 65 28.85 -0.16 -19.30
CA ASN A 65 29.52 -1.05 -18.34
C ASN A 65 29.83 -0.30 -17.04
N LEU A 66 29.17 -0.67 -15.95
CA LEU A 66 29.33 -0.02 -14.65
C LEU A 66 30.42 -0.65 -13.76
N ALA A 67 31.03 -1.75 -14.20
CA ALA A 67 32.09 -2.45 -13.47
C ALA A 67 33.50 -1.86 -13.72
N THR A 68 33.62 -0.76 -14.46
CA THR A 68 34.92 -0.10 -14.70
C THR A 68 35.36 0.73 -13.49
N PRO A 69 36.67 0.96 -13.29
CA PRO A 69 37.18 1.73 -12.15
C PRO A 69 36.52 3.11 -12.00
N ASP A 70 36.36 3.85 -13.10
CA ASP A 70 35.73 5.18 -13.08
C ASP A 70 34.26 5.12 -12.66
N GLN A 71 33.52 4.11 -13.13
CA GLN A 71 32.10 3.95 -12.81
C GLN A 71 31.88 3.49 -11.37
N LEU A 72 32.79 2.69 -10.81
CA LEU A 72 32.81 2.31 -9.39
C LEU A 72 33.18 3.50 -8.49
N ALA A 73 34.16 4.33 -8.88
CA ALA A 73 34.49 5.56 -8.17
C ALA A 73 33.31 6.55 -8.19
N HIS A 74 32.64 6.68 -9.34
CA HIS A 74 31.42 7.46 -9.45
C HIS A 74 30.29 6.90 -8.56
N PHE A 75 30.08 5.59 -8.55
CA PHE A 75 29.09 4.94 -7.67
C PHE A 75 29.34 5.27 -6.20
N LEU A 76 30.58 5.10 -5.71
CA LEU A 76 30.93 5.41 -4.33
C LEU A 76 30.77 6.90 -4.00
N SER A 77 31.22 7.80 -4.88
CA SER A 77 31.10 9.25 -4.66
C SER A 77 29.67 9.78 -4.72
N ARG A 78 28.76 9.08 -5.42
CA ARG A 78 27.34 9.46 -5.55
C ARG A 78 26.40 8.69 -4.64
N MET A 79 26.89 7.71 -3.89
CA MET A 79 26.07 6.85 -3.03
C MET A 79 25.14 7.64 -2.07
N VAL A 80 25.67 8.65 -1.38
CA VAL A 80 24.88 9.48 -0.45
C VAL A 80 23.85 10.35 -1.18
N PRO A 81 24.22 11.15 -2.21
CA PRO A 81 23.23 11.88 -3.01
C PRO A 81 22.15 10.99 -3.62
N THR A 82 22.48 9.79 -4.09
CA THR A 82 21.51 8.83 -4.64
C THR A 82 20.53 8.37 -3.57
N PHE A 83 21.01 8.01 -2.39
CA PHE A 83 20.15 7.56 -1.30
C PHE A 83 19.26 8.68 -0.78
N VAL A 84 19.84 9.83 -0.44
CA VAL A 84 19.08 10.97 0.13
C VAL A 84 18.15 11.59 -0.91
N GLY A 85 18.54 11.58 -2.19
CA GLY A 85 17.73 12.05 -3.31
C GLY A 85 16.63 11.08 -3.75
N PHE A 86 16.55 9.89 -3.16
CA PHE A 86 15.53 8.91 -3.49
C PHE A 86 14.16 9.40 -3.01
N HIS A 87 13.31 9.85 -3.95
CA HIS A 87 12.07 10.56 -3.66
C HIS A 87 11.15 9.86 -2.62
N PRO A 88 10.89 8.53 -2.69
CA PRO A 88 10.06 7.84 -1.72
C PRO A 88 10.56 7.94 -0.28
N LEU A 89 11.87 8.07 -0.07
CA LEU A 89 12.49 8.13 1.25
C LEU A 89 11.98 9.34 2.03
N GLY A 90 12.20 10.55 1.52
CA GLY A 90 11.87 11.79 2.23
C GLY A 90 10.35 11.94 2.45
N VAL A 91 9.57 11.55 1.45
CA VAL A 91 8.11 11.58 1.47
C VAL A 91 7.53 10.75 2.62
N VAL A 92 7.96 9.49 2.73
CA VAL A 92 7.42 8.54 3.72
C VAL A 92 7.81 8.96 5.13
N LEU A 93 9.08 9.33 5.32
CA LEU A 93 9.57 9.76 6.62
C LEU A 93 8.79 10.98 7.13
N LEU A 94 8.56 11.98 6.27
CA LEU A 94 7.81 13.18 6.65
C LEU A 94 6.37 12.86 7.03
N ALA A 95 5.64 12.09 6.21
CA ALA A 95 4.26 11.71 6.50
C ALA A 95 4.15 10.95 7.83
N MET A 96 5.08 10.03 8.08
CA MET A 96 5.10 9.16 9.25
C MET A 96 5.40 9.90 10.56
N LEU A 97 6.07 11.04 10.53
CA LEU A 97 6.22 11.86 11.74
C LEU A 97 4.87 12.35 12.29
N GLY A 98 3.94 12.73 11.40
CA GLY A 98 2.61 13.20 11.79
C GLY A 98 1.70 12.06 12.20
N ILE A 99 1.64 11.01 11.38
CA ILE A 99 0.86 9.79 11.66
C ILE A 99 1.35 9.11 12.95
N GLY A 100 2.66 9.09 13.18
CA GLY A 100 3.28 8.55 14.39
C GLY A 100 2.79 9.21 15.67
N VAL A 101 2.71 10.54 15.69
CA VAL A 101 2.15 11.28 16.84
C VAL A 101 0.65 11.00 17.00
N ALA A 102 -0.10 10.95 15.90
CA ALA A 102 -1.52 10.64 15.93
C ALA A 102 -1.83 9.23 16.48
N ASP A 103 -1.03 8.22 16.14
CA ASP A 103 -1.18 6.89 16.74
C ASP A 103 -0.68 6.85 18.19
N TYR A 104 0.51 7.41 18.46
CA TYR A 104 1.13 7.40 19.79
C TYR A 104 0.26 8.06 20.86
N THR A 105 -0.37 9.19 20.53
CA THR A 105 -1.26 9.92 21.43
C THR A 105 -2.59 9.19 21.67
N GLY A 106 -2.94 8.23 20.82
CA GLY A 106 -4.20 7.49 20.87
C GLY A 106 -5.32 8.08 20.00
N PHE A 107 -5.10 9.19 19.29
CA PHE A 107 -6.13 9.83 18.45
C PHE A 107 -6.75 8.85 17.45
N ILE A 108 -5.91 8.10 16.72
CA ILE A 108 -6.42 7.15 15.71
C ILE A 108 -7.14 5.98 16.37
N ARG A 109 -6.55 5.36 17.39
CA ARG A 109 -7.12 4.20 18.10
C ARG A 109 -8.48 4.54 18.72
N THR A 110 -8.58 5.68 19.40
CA THR A 110 -9.83 6.17 19.99
C THR A 110 -10.84 6.55 18.92
N GLY A 111 -10.41 7.12 17.78
CA GLY A 111 -11.29 7.38 16.63
C GLY A 111 -11.89 6.11 16.04
N LEU A 112 -11.08 5.06 15.84
CA LEU A 112 -11.55 3.74 15.38
C LEU A 112 -12.53 3.12 16.39
N LYS A 113 -12.20 3.16 17.68
CA LYS A 113 -13.08 2.71 18.78
C LYS A 113 -14.41 3.48 18.79
N ALA A 114 -14.38 4.79 18.55
CA ALA A 114 -15.57 5.64 18.49
C ALA A 114 -16.51 5.23 17.34
N LEU A 115 -15.96 5.03 16.13
CA LEU A 115 -16.73 4.60 14.96
C LEU A 115 -17.36 3.22 15.18
N MET A 116 -16.66 2.32 15.84
CA MET A 116 -17.15 0.99 16.17
C MET A 116 -18.31 1.04 17.19
N ASN A 117 -18.19 1.87 18.23
CA ASN A 117 -19.21 2.03 19.28
C ASN A 117 -20.56 2.59 18.79
N VAL A 118 -20.59 3.33 17.68
CA VAL A 118 -21.83 3.92 17.12
C VAL A 118 -22.47 3.07 16.02
N THR A 119 -21.88 1.93 15.68
CA THR A 119 -22.35 1.08 14.59
C THR A 119 -23.60 0.28 15.00
N SER A 120 -24.71 0.46 14.28
CA SER A 120 -25.93 -0.31 14.54
C SER A 120 -25.84 -1.76 14.05
N ARG A 121 -26.59 -2.67 14.68
CA ARG A 121 -26.60 -4.10 14.36
C ARG A 121 -26.88 -4.41 12.88
N ALA A 122 -27.67 -3.58 12.20
CA ALA A 122 -28.08 -3.80 10.81
C ALA A 122 -26.95 -3.56 9.78
N ILE A 123 -25.94 -2.76 10.13
CA ILE A 123 -24.84 -2.38 9.22
C ILE A 123 -23.47 -2.75 9.77
N VAL A 124 -23.41 -3.71 10.70
CA VAL A 124 -22.17 -4.12 11.37
C VAL A 124 -21.10 -4.54 10.36
N THR A 125 -21.43 -5.37 9.36
CA THR A 125 -20.44 -5.82 8.38
C THR A 125 -19.89 -4.69 7.50
N PRO A 126 -20.72 -3.89 6.78
CA PRO A 126 -20.19 -2.85 5.92
C PRO A 126 -19.46 -1.76 6.72
N MET A 127 -19.91 -1.43 7.94
CA MET A 127 -19.19 -0.49 8.80
C MET A 127 -17.86 -1.06 9.30
N LEU A 128 -17.80 -2.33 9.70
CA LEU A 128 -16.55 -2.97 10.10
C LEU A 128 -15.54 -2.96 8.95
N LEU A 129 -15.97 -3.29 7.73
CA LEU A 129 -15.12 -3.24 6.53
C LEU A 129 -14.64 -1.81 6.25
N LEU A 130 -15.51 -0.81 6.37
CA LEU A 130 -15.14 0.58 6.18
C LEU A 130 -14.11 1.04 7.22
N ILE A 131 -14.31 0.71 8.49
CA ILE A 131 -13.38 1.03 9.59
C ILE A 131 -12.05 0.30 9.39
N ALA A 132 -12.10 -0.98 8.99
CA ALA A 132 -10.93 -1.78 8.65
C ALA A 132 -10.14 -1.16 7.50
N ILE A 133 -10.81 -0.71 6.45
CA ILE A 133 -10.19 0.03 5.37
C ILE A 133 -9.55 1.32 5.90
N ILE A 134 -10.27 2.17 6.61
CA ILE A 134 -9.69 3.44 7.11
C ILE A 134 -8.49 3.21 8.05
N SER A 135 -8.45 2.09 8.76
CA SER A 135 -7.41 1.81 9.76
C SER A 135 -6.00 1.62 9.20
N HIS A 136 -5.82 1.33 7.90
CA HIS A 136 -4.46 1.24 7.33
C HIS A 136 -3.77 2.61 7.23
N SER A 137 -4.52 3.72 7.28
CA SER A 137 -3.94 5.06 7.47
C SER A 137 -3.11 5.15 8.77
N ALA A 138 -3.30 4.22 9.70
CA ALA A 138 -2.62 4.12 10.99
C ALA A 138 -1.70 2.88 11.08
N VAL A 139 -1.12 2.47 9.97
CA VAL A 139 -0.10 1.41 9.87
C VAL A 139 -0.59 0.08 10.48
N ASP A 140 -0.26 -0.19 11.75
CA ASP A 140 -0.49 -1.47 12.42
C ASP A 140 -1.79 -1.53 13.22
N ALA A 141 -2.44 -0.38 13.45
CA ALA A 141 -3.66 -0.31 14.26
C ALA A 141 -4.77 -1.20 13.69
N GLY A 142 -4.88 -1.31 12.37
CA GLY A 142 -5.84 -2.21 11.72
C GLY A 142 -5.68 -3.66 12.14
N TYR A 143 -4.44 -4.18 12.08
CA TYR A 143 -4.16 -5.58 12.41
C TYR A 143 -4.32 -5.88 13.90
N VAL A 144 -3.81 -4.99 14.75
CA VAL A 144 -3.74 -5.23 16.20
C VAL A 144 -5.07 -4.92 16.91
N LEU A 145 -5.81 -3.92 16.44
CA LEU A 145 -7.03 -3.45 17.09
C LEU A 145 -8.30 -3.86 16.35
N VAL A 146 -8.39 -3.55 15.05
CA VAL A 146 -9.67 -3.69 14.32
C VAL A 146 -10.06 -5.15 14.09
N ILE A 147 -9.10 -6.01 13.76
CA ILE A 147 -9.36 -7.44 13.54
C ILE A 147 -9.95 -8.14 14.77
N PRO A 148 -9.32 -8.11 15.96
CA PRO A 148 -9.89 -8.76 17.13
C PRO A 148 -11.20 -8.10 17.57
N LEU A 149 -11.34 -6.77 17.46
CA LEU A 149 -12.60 -6.09 17.78
C LEU A 149 -13.74 -6.46 16.81
N GLY A 150 -13.44 -6.75 15.54
CA GLY A 150 -14.41 -7.26 14.58
C GLY A 150 -15.08 -8.54 15.06
N ALA A 151 -14.30 -9.43 15.67
CA ALA A 151 -14.81 -10.66 16.28
C ALA A 151 -15.78 -10.38 17.44
N VAL A 152 -15.39 -9.45 18.32
CA VAL A 152 -16.16 -9.04 19.51
C VAL A 152 -17.50 -8.45 19.11
N ILE A 153 -17.53 -7.56 18.11
CA ILE A 153 -18.76 -6.94 17.63
C ILE A 153 -19.69 -7.98 17.01
N PHE A 154 -19.16 -8.89 16.19
CA PHE A 154 -19.97 -9.95 15.61
C PHE A 154 -20.57 -10.82 16.71
N GLN A 155 -19.77 -11.23 17.70
CA GLN A 155 -20.27 -12.01 18.83
C GLN A 155 -21.34 -11.27 19.63
N ALA A 156 -21.13 -9.99 19.95
CA ALA A 156 -22.09 -9.15 20.66
C ALA A 156 -23.40 -8.92 19.87
N ALA A 157 -23.34 -9.03 18.53
CA ALA A 157 -24.50 -8.98 17.64
C ALA A 157 -25.17 -10.36 17.45
N GLY A 158 -24.70 -11.42 18.11
CA GLY A 158 -25.21 -12.80 17.94
C GLY A 158 -24.75 -13.47 16.65
N ARG A 159 -23.68 -12.96 16.04
CA ARG A 159 -23.09 -13.41 14.77
C ARG A 159 -21.78 -14.17 15.01
N HIS A 160 -21.33 -14.91 14.01
CA HIS A 160 -20.15 -15.76 14.19
C HIS A 160 -18.84 -14.91 14.27
N PRO A 161 -18.05 -15.00 15.35
CA PRO A 161 -16.88 -14.14 15.58
C PRO A 161 -15.80 -14.27 14.49
N LEU A 162 -15.54 -15.48 13.98
CA LEU A 162 -14.61 -15.69 12.86
C LEU A 162 -15.05 -14.95 11.58
N ALA A 163 -16.36 -14.73 11.37
CA ALA A 163 -16.84 -13.93 10.24
C ALA A 163 -16.48 -12.44 10.43
N GLY A 164 -16.49 -11.96 11.68
CA GLY A 164 -16.00 -10.62 12.03
C GLY A 164 -14.49 -10.47 11.82
N ILE A 165 -13.69 -11.46 12.24
CA ILE A 165 -12.25 -11.52 11.95
C ILE A 165 -12.02 -11.50 10.44
N ALA A 166 -12.78 -12.31 9.69
CA ALA A 166 -12.69 -12.41 8.25
C ALA A 166 -12.99 -11.07 7.55
N ALA A 167 -14.09 -10.43 7.91
CA ALA A 167 -14.48 -9.14 7.36
C ALA A 167 -13.44 -8.05 7.68
N ALA A 168 -12.99 -7.97 8.94
CA ALA A 168 -11.98 -7.00 9.32
C ALA A 168 -10.65 -7.25 8.60
N PHE A 169 -10.17 -8.50 8.54
CA PHE A 169 -8.93 -8.83 7.84
C PHE A 169 -9.01 -8.55 6.33
N ALA A 170 -10.15 -8.86 5.70
CA ALA A 170 -10.41 -8.51 4.31
C ALA A 170 -10.37 -6.99 4.08
N GLY A 171 -10.92 -6.18 4.99
CA GLY A 171 -10.86 -4.72 4.91
C GLY A 171 -9.46 -4.15 5.13
N VAL A 172 -8.76 -4.57 6.19
CA VAL A 172 -7.43 -4.06 6.57
C VAL A 172 -6.39 -4.42 5.51
N SER A 173 -6.41 -5.68 5.05
CA SER A 173 -5.33 -6.26 4.25
C SER A 173 -5.72 -6.44 2.79
N GLY A 174 -6.92 -6.98 2.54
CA GLY A 174 -7.46 -7.16 1.18
C GLY A 174 -7.87 -5.85 0.51
N GLY A 175 -8.26 -4.85 1.31
CA GLY A 175 -8.60 -3.50 0.89
C GLY A 175 -7.48 -2.49 1.10
N PHE A 176 -6.23 -2.94 1.28
CA PHE A 176 -5.10 -2.09 1.71
C PHE A 176 -4.88 -0.83 0.86
N SER A 177 -5.01 -0.92 -0.47
CA SER A 177 -4.87 0.27 -1.35
C SER A 177 -6.15 1.10 -1.50
N ALA A 178 -7.32 0.60 -1.09
CA ALA A 178 -8.56 1.36 -1.21
C ALA A 178 -8.67 2.31 -0.02
N ASN A 179 -8.80 3.62 -0.22
CA ASN A 179 -9.03 4.57 0.88
C ASN A 179 -9.72 5.85 0.39
N PHE A 180 -10.61 6.40 1.23
CA PHE A 180 -11.15 7.75 1.07
C PHE A 180 -10.16 8.83 1.51
N VAL A 181 -9.33 8.52 2.50
CA VAL A 181 -8.38 9.47 3.08
C VAL A 181 -7.00 9.20 2.47
N PRO A 182 -6.32 10.21 1.91
CA PRO A 182 -4.93 10.07 1.53
C PRO A 182 -4.07 9.55 2.69
N SER A 183 -3.26 8.55 2.39
CA SER A 183 -2.42 7.83 3.35
C SER A 183 -0.95 7.98 2.98
N ALA A 184 -0.05 7.53 3.86
CA ALA A 184 1.37 7.46 3.52
C ALA A 184 1.68 6.50 2.35
N LEU A 185 0.76 5.59 2.01
CA LEU A 185 0.90 4.68 0.88
C LEU A 185 0.81 5.40 -0.48
N ASP A 186 0.01 6.47 -0.57
CA ASP A 186 -0.18 7.23 -1.81
C ASP A 186 1.11 7.84 -2.33
N PRO A 187 1.81 8.69 -1.56
CA PRO A 187 3.02 9.31 -2.05
C PRO A 187 4.22 8.33 -2.04
N LEU A 188 4.15 7.24 -1.26
CA LEU A 188 5.13 6.14 -1.31
C LEU A 188 5.10 5.41 -2.66
N LEU A 189 3.91 4.95 -3.09
CA LEU A 189 3.77 4.24 -4.36
C LEU A 189 4.02 5.18 -5.53
N GLN A 190 3.53 6.42 -5.47
CA GLN A 190 3.81 7.43 -6.48
C GLN A 190 5.30 7.68 -6.64
N GLY A 191 6.06 7.83 -5.55
CA GLY A 191 7.49 8.11 -5.66
C GLY A 191 8.26 6.97 -6.33
N ILE A 192 7.88 5.72 -6.07
CA ILE A 192 8.49 4.54 -6.70
C ILE A 192 8.08 4.46 -8.19
N THR A 193 6.80 4.72 -8.50
CA THR A 193 6.31 4.78 -9.88
C THR A 193 7.06 5.85 -10.68
N GLN A 194 7.23 7.04 -10.10
CA GLN A 194 7.97 8.13 -10.74
C GLN A 194 9.43 7.74 -11.00
N ALA A 195 10.10 7.12 -10.04
CA ALA A 195 11.47 6.63 -10.24
C ALA A 195 11.55 5.60 -11.38
N GLY A 196 10.54 4.74 -11.53
CA GLY A 196 10.44 3.81 -12.66
C GLY A 196 10.19 4.52 -14.00
N ALA A 197 9.32 5.53 -14.03
CA ALA A 197 9.04 6.31 -15.23
C ALA A 197 10.26 7.09 -15.72
N GLN A 198 11.04 7.64 -14.78
CA GLN A 198 12.25 8.41 -15.05
C GLN A 198 13.40 7.61 -15.66
N ILE A 199 13.26 6.28 -15.76
CA ILE A 199 14.18 5.44 -16.55
C ILE A 199 14.12 5.79 -18.04
N ILE A 200 12.93 6.11 -18.56
CA ILE A 200 12.70 6.45 -19.97
C ILE A 200 12.26 7.90 -20.19
N ASP A 201 11.76 8.59 -19.17
CA ASP A 201 11.34 9.99 -19.24
C ASP A 201 11.83 10.78 -18.02
N PRO A 202 13.05 11.34 -18.06
CA PRO A 202 13.71 11.95 -16.91
C PRO A 202 12.94 13.12 -16.27
N ASP A 203 12.10 13.82 -17.04
CA ASP A 203 11.37 15.01 -16.59
C ASP A 203 9.96 14.68 -16.07
N MET A 204 9.56 13.40 -16.10
CA MET A 204 8.26 12.95 -15.60
C MET A 204 8.09 13.27 -14.11
N VAL A 205 7.03 14.00 -13.79
CA VAL A 205 6.60 14.30 -12.41
C VAL A 205 5.15 13.85 -12.25
N LEU A 206 4.92 12.93 -11.32
CA LEU A 206 3.58 12.40 -11.06
C LEU A 206 2.94 13.10 -9.85
N ASN A 207 1.63 13.24 -9.85
CA ASN A 207 0.92 13.78 -8.69
C ASN A 207 0.84 12.72 -7.57
N PRO A 208 1.16 13.04 -6.30
CA PRO A 208 1.04 12.10 -5.18
C PRO A 208 -0.36 11.49 -5.00
N LEU A 209 -1.40 12.14 -5.49
CA LEU A 209 -2.80 11.68 -5.46
C LEU A 209 -3.31 11.22 -6.83
N ASN A 210 -2.41 10.78 -7.72
CA ASN A 210 -2.72 10.29 -9.07
C ASN A 210 -3.69 9.08 -9.12
N ASN A 211 -3.91 8.38 -8.01
CA ASN A 211 -4.87 7.27 -7.94
C ASN A 211 -5.99 7.49 -6.93
N TRP A 212 -6.07 8.68 -6.30
CA TRP A 212 -6.96 8.89 -5.15
C TRP A 212 -8.45 8.74 -5.47
N PHE A 213 -8.90 9.18 -6.66
CA PHE A 213 -10.31 9.03 -7.06
C PHE A 213 -10.67 7.56 -7.28
N PHE A 214 -9.81 6.82 -7.98
CA PHE A 214 -9.99 5.39 -8.19
C PHE A 214 -9.98 4.63 -6.87
N THR A 215 -9.05 4.91 -5.96
CA THR A 215 -8.98 4.20 -4.67
C THR A 215 -10.10 4.57 -3.72
N SER A 216 -10.60 5.80 -3.77
CA SER A 216 -11.81 6.21 -3.04
C SER A 216 -13.05 5.47 -3.55
N ALA A 217 -13.24 5.40 -4.87
CA ALA A 217 -14.34 4.64 -5.46
C ALA A 217 -14.21 3.13 -5.18
N SER A 218 -12.98 2.62 -5.18
CA SER A 218 -12.67 1.24 -4.83
C SER A 218 -13.05 0.90 -3.38
N THR A 219 -13.02 1.87 -2.45
CA THR A 219 -13.49 1.63 -1.08
C THR A 219 -14.95 1.18 -1.05
N LEU A 220 -15.82 1.84 -1.83
CA LEU A 220 -17.24 1.45 -1.92
C LEU A 220 -17.40 0.04 -2.50
N LEU A 221 -16.61 -0.28 -3.53
CA LEU A 221 -16.59 -1.61 -4.13
C LEU A 221 -16.18 -2.68 -3.11
N ILE A 222 -15.06 -2.48 -2.42
CA ILE A 222 -14.50 -3.46 -1.48
C ILE A 222 -15.40 -3.63 -0.25
N VAL A 223 -16.02 -2.55 0.25
CA VAL A 223 -17.04 -2.65 1.30
C VAL A 223 -18.23 -3.46 0.82
N GLY A 224 -18.76 -3.18 -0.37
CA GLY A 224 -19.91 -3.91 -0.93
C GLY A 224 -19.62 -5.39 -1.17
N LEU A 225 -18.49 -5.71 -1.79
CA LEU A 225 -18.04 -7.08 -2.04
C LEU A 225 -17.76 -7.81 -0.73
N GLY A 226 -16.99 -7.20 0.16
CA GLY A 226 -16.68 -7.78 1.47
C GLY A 226 -17.96 -8.08 2.24
N TRP A 227 -18.91 -7.15 2.27
CA TRP A 227 -20.18 -7.32 2.96
C TRP A 227 -20.97 -8.51 2.41
N TYR A 228 -21.13 -8.56 1.08
CA TYR A 228 -21.82 -9.67 0.43
C TYR A 228 -21.13 -11.01 0.74
N LEU A 229 -19.80 -11.07 0.64
CA LEU A 229 -19.04 -12.30 0.90
C LEU A 229 -19.16 -12.73 2.36
N THR A 230 -19.04 -11.81 3.32
CA THR A 230 -19.17 -12.12 4.75
C THR A 230 -20.54 -12.71 5.05
N ASP A 231 -21.60 -11.99 4.70
CA ASP A 231 -22.97 -12.33 5.13
C ASP A 231 -23.55 -13.51 4.34
N ARG A 232 -23.22 -13.64 3.04
CA ARG A 232 -23.84 -14.65 2.16
C ARG A 232 -23.00 -15.88 1.91
N ILE A 233 -21.69 -15.84 2.13
CA ILE A 233 -20.80 -16.97 1.83
C ILE A 233 -20.07 -17.46 3.08
N ILE A 234 -19.43 -16.55 3.81
CA ILE A 234 -18.49 -16.93 4.88
C ILE A 234 -19.24 -17.27 6.17
N GLU A 235 -20.09 -16.40 6.65
CA GLU A 235 -20.85 -16.63 7.89
C GLU A 235 -21.77 -17.86 7.81
N PRO A 236 -22.52 -18.10 6.71
CA PRO A 236 -23.32 -19.32 6.59
C PRO A 236 -22.48 -20.60 6.66
N ARG A 237 -21.26 -20.60 6.10
CA ARG A 237 -20.33 -21.74 6.18
C ARG A 237 -19.80 -21.97 7.59
N LEU A 238 -19.68 -20.91 8.39
CA LEU A 238 -19.18 -20.98 9.76
C LEU A 238 -20.26 -21.40 10.77
N SER A 239 -21.54 -21.29 10.43
CA SER A 239 -22.68 -21.59 11.32
C SER A 239 -22.64 -22.96 11.99
N GLY A 240 -22.00 -23.97 11.38
CA GLY A 240 -21.82 -25.31 11.95
C GLY A 240 -20.57 -25.49 12.82
N THR A 241 -19.77 -24.44 13.03
CA THR A 241 -18.54 -24.50 13.82
C THR A 241 -18.85 -24.13 15.27
N ALA A 242 -18.62 -25.06 16.20
CA ALA A 242 -18.79 -24.78 17.61
C ALA A 242 -17.68 -23.84 18.12
N LEU A 243 -18.05 -22.90 18.99
CA LEU A 243 -17.09 -22.05 19.69
C LEU A 243 -16.61 -22.81 20.94
N ASP A 244 -15.33 -23.17 20.97
CA ASP A 244 -14.69 -23.95 22.04
C ASP A 244 -13.47 -23.23 22.67
N GLY A 245 -13.24 -21.99 22.25
CA GLY A 245 -12.24 -21.07 22.76
C GLY A 245 -12.58 -20.49 24.15
N ASP A 246 -11.58 -19.89 24.79
CA ASP A 246 -11.77 -19.22 26.08
C ASP A 246 -12.31 -17.80 25.87
N LEU A 247 -13.61 -17.64 26.10
CA LEU A 247 -14.31 -16.37 25.91
C LEU A 247 -14.01 -15.34 27.03
N ALA A 248 -13.39 -15.75 28.14
CA ALA A 248 -13.04 -14.83 29.22
C ALA A 248 -11.85 -13.92 28.87
N GLU A 249 -10.98 -14.35 27.96
CA GLU A 249 -9.83 -13.58 27.46
C GLU A 249 -10.17 -12.67 26.26
N VAL A 250 -11.43 -12.66 25.83
CA VAL A 250 -11.88 -11.86 24.69
C VAL A 250 -11.97 -10.38 25.10
N PRO A 251 -11.28 -9.46 24.39
CA PRO A 251 -11.38 -8.03 24.67
C PRO A 251 -12.84 -7.57 24.63
N GLN A 252 -13.28 -6.82 25.63
CA GLN A 252 -14.62 -6.23 25.59
C GLN A 252 -14.61 -4.93 24.79
N LEU A 253 -15.72 -4.63 24.12
CA LEU A 253 -15.93 -3.35 23.47
C LEU A 253 -16.20 -2.30 24.56
N GLU A 254 -15.14 -1.73 25.11
CA GLU A 254 -15.28 -0.73 26.16
C GLU A 254 -15.85 0.59 25.59
N PRO A 255 -16.70 1.29 26.35
CA PRO A 255 -17.12 2.63 25.97
C PRO A 255 -15.94 3.59 25.98
N LEU A 256 -16.09 4.72 25.29
CA LEU A 256 -15.12 5.81 25.38
C LEU A 256 -15.16 6.43 26.77
N THR A 257 -13.99 6.67 27.36
CA THR A 257 -13.90 7.45 28.60
C THR A 257 -14.25 8.93 28.36
N THR A 258 -14.55 9.67 29.42
CA THR A 258 -14.83 11.12 29.33
C THR A 258 -13.64 11.88 28.73
N ASP A 259 -12.41 11.52 29.14
CA ASP A 259 -11.19 12.14 28.65
C ASP A 259 -10.94 11.78 27.17
N GLU A 260 -11.19 10.52 26.76
CA GLU A 260 -11.14 10.11 25.34
C GLU A 260 -12.15 10.87 24.47
N ARG A 261 -13.41 11.01 24.92
CA ARG A 261 -14.44 11.73 24.17
C ARG A 261 -14.11 13.22 24.06
N ARG A 262 -13.62 13.83 25.15
CA ARG A 262 -13.15 15.23 25.14
C ARG A 262 -11.98 15.41 24.18
N GLY A 263 -10.99 14.53 24.25
CA GLY A 263 -9.83 14.51 23.36
C GLY A 263 -10.24 14.41 21.90
N LEU A 264 -11.08 13.43 21.56
CA LEU A 264 -11.53 13.22 20.19
C LEU A 264 -12.28 14.43 19.64
N THR A 265 -13.18 15.02 20.43
CA THR A 265 -13.94 16.21 20.02
C THR A 265 -13.01 17.40 19.77
N ALA A 266 -12.08 17.67 20.70
CA ALA A 266 -11.13 18.76 20.57
C ALA A 266 -10.21 18.59 19.34
N SER A 267 -9.75 17.36 19.08
CA SER A 267 -8.92 17.04 17.92
C SER A 267 -9.66 17.19 16.61
N LEU A 268 -10.91 16.74 16.52
CA LEU A 268 -11.72 16.92 15.31
C LEU A 268 -12.00 18.40 15.04
N LEU A 269 -12.24 19.20 16.09
CA LEU A 269 -12.37 20.66 15.96
C LEU A 269 -11.06 21.31 15.48
N ALA A 270 -9.92 20.91 16.03
CA ALA A 270 -8.61 21.41 15.61
C ALA A 270 -8.28 21.04 14.16
N MET A 271 -8.58 19.81 13.75
CA MET A 271 -8.43 19.35 12.37
C MET A 271 -9.36 20.11 11.42
N GLY A 272 -10.63 20.29 11.80
CA GLY A 272 -11.59 21.08 11.03
C GLY A 272 -11.17 22.55 10.89
N LEU A 273 -10.62 23.15 11.94
CA LEU A 273 -10.08 24.52 11.89
C LEU A 273 -8.86 24.61 10.98
N ALA A 274 -7.93 23.65 11.04
CA ALA A 274 -6.76 23.61 10.16
C ALA A 274 -7.17 23.50 8.68
N LEU A 275 -8.14 22.62 8.37
CA LEU A 275 -8.69 22.48 7.02
C LEU A 275 -9.42 23.75 6.57
N LEU A 276 -10.17 24.40 7.46
CA LEU A 276 -10.84 25.67 7.16
C LEU A 276 -9.82 26.78 6.85
N VAL A 277 -8.74 26.89 7.64
CA VAL A 277 -7.67 27.86 7.39
C VAL A 277 -6.99 27.59 6.05
N LEU A 278 -6.68 26.32 5.75
CA LEU A 278 -6.13 25.94 4.44
C LEU A 278 -7.07 26.36 3.30
N PHE A 279 -8.36 26.00 3.41
CA PHE A 279 -9.37 26.35 2.42
C PHE A 279 -9.47 27.85 2.20
N LEU A 280 -9.61 28.64 3.27
CA LEU A 280 -9.70 30.10 3.20
C LEU A 280 -8.42 30.73 2.64
N SER A 281 -7.24 30.15 2.92
CA SER A 281 -5.98 30.64 2.36
C SER A 281 -5.81 30.31 0.87
N ALA A 282 -6.42 29.22 0.39
CA ALA A 282 -6.39 28.80 -1.02
C ALA A 282 -7.48 29.45 -1.88
N LEU A 283 -8.54 29.98 -1.24
CA LEU A 283 -9.70 30.55 -1.91
C LEU A 283 -9.37 31.73 -2.85
N PRO A 284 -8.59 32.76 -2.43
CA PRO A 284 -8.35 33.94 -3.26
C PRO A 284 -7.67 33.59 -4.59
N GLU A 285 -7.99 34.32 -5.66
CA GLU A 285 -7.32 34.18 -6.96
C GLU A 285 -5.83 34.54 -6.88
N SER A 286 -5.47 35.47 -5.99
CA SER A 286 -4.09 35.85 -5.69
C SER A 286 -3.39 34.92 -4.69
N SER A 287 -3.97 33.75 -4.38
CA SER A 287 -3.41 32.83 -3.39
C SER A 287 -2.06 32.29 -3.82
N ALA A 288 -1.09 32.29 -2.91
CA ALA A 288 0.22 31.67 -3.10
C ALA A 288 0.16 30.14 -3.27
N TRP A 289 -1.01 29.53 -3.05
CA TRP A 289 -1.23 28.09 -3.26
C TRP A 289 -1.41 27.70 -4.72
N ARG A 290 -1.70 28.67 -5.59
CA ARG A 290 -1.99 28.46 -7.02
C ARG A 290 -0.71 28.36 -7.84
N SER A 291 -0.80 27.70 -8.99
CA SER A 291 0.24 27.73 -10.01
C SER A 291 0.43 29.14 -10.57
N PRO A 292 1.53 29.39 -11.32
CA PRO A 292 1.68 30.64 -12.08
C PRO A 292 0.48 30.97 -12.97
N ASP A 293 -0.23 29.94 -13.46
CA ASP A 293 -1.43 30.07 -14.31
C ASP A 293 -2.74 30.21 -13.50
N GLY A 294 -2.67 30.27 -12.16
CA GLY A 294 -3.82 30.47 -11.28
C GLY A 294 -4.56 29.20 -10.86
N GLU A 295 -4.09 28.02 -11.24
CA GLU A 295 -4.75 26.74 -10.94
C GLU A 295 -4.30 26.15 -9.60
N LEU A 296 -5.24 25.60 -8.81
CA LEU A 296 -4.91 24.93 -7.54
C LEU A 296 -4.48 23.48 -7.70
N THR A 297 -4.92 22.83 -8.78
CA THR A 297 -4.74 21.39 -9.02
C THR A 297 -3.61 21.09 -10.00
N ALA A 298 -2.94 22.12 -10.54
CA ALA A 298 -1.77 21.96 -11.38
C ALA A 298 -0.57 21.44 -10.55
N GLY A 299 0.27 20.58 -11.13
CA GLY A 299 1.43 19.98 -10.44
C GLY A 299 2.52 21.00 -10.12
N SER A 300 2.50 22.14 -10.81
CA SER A 300 3.32 23.31 -10.51
C SER A 300 2.79 24.12 -9.32
N ALA A 301 1.52 23.93 -8.91
CA ALA A 301 0.91 24.64 -7.80
C ALA A 301 1.56 24.25 -6.47
N PRO A 302 1.95 25.23 -5.62
CA PRO A 302 2.49 24.94 -4.30
C PRO A 302 1.58 24.06 -3.44
N LEU A 303 0.25 24.14 -3.62
CA LEU A 303 -0.69 23.27 -2.90
C LEU A 303 -0.45 21.78 -3.21
N MET A 304 -0.34 21.43 -4.50
CA MET A 304 -0.14 20.05 -4.93
C MET A 304 1.24 19.52 -4.49
N ARG A 305 2.26 20.37 -4.56
CA ARG A 305 3.62 20.05 -4.07
C ARG A 305 3.67 19.88 -2.54
N SER A 306 2.68 20.44 -1.82
CA SER A 306 2.61 20.40 -0.36
C SER A 306 1.72 19.29 0.19
N ILE A 307 1.19 18.37 -0.64
CA ILE A 307 0.29 17.30 -0.18
C ILE A 307 0.92 16.48 0.97
N VAL A 308 2.20 16.12 0.86
CA VAL A 308 2.89 15.34 1.89
C VAL A 308 3.07 16.14 3.20
N PRO A 309 3.59 17.39 3.18
CA PRO A 309 3.55 18.27 4.35
C PRO A 309 2.15 18.49 4.95
N LEU A 310 1.11 18.57 4.13
CA LEU A 310 -0.26 18.74 4.58
C LEU A 310 -0.77 17.48 5.29
N ILE A 311 -0.47 16.28 4.78
CA ILE A 311 -0.75 15.01 5.48
C ILE A 311 -0.05 15.00 6.85
N PHE A 312 1.23 15.39 6.90
CA PHE A 312 1.97 15.51 8.15
C PHE A 312 1.23 16.42 9.16
N LEU A 313 0.78 17.62 8.75
CA LEU A 313 0.07 18.55 9.62
C LEU A 313 -1.32 18.06 10.03
N ILE A 314 -2.07 17.46 9.09
CA ILE A 314 -3.43 16.95 9.32
C ILE A 314 -3.44 15.83 10.36
N PHE A 315 -2.39 15.03 10.48
CA PHE A 315 -2.28 14.04 11.54
C PHE A 315 -1.60 14.57 12.81
N LEU A 316 -0.56 15.41 12.66
CA LEU A 316 0.19 15.94 13.79
C LEU A 316 -0.70 16.80 14.70
N LEU A 317 -1.42 17.77 14.14
CA LEU A 317 -2.21 18.74 14.91
C LEU A 317 -3.29 18.07 15.77
N PRO A 318 -4.20 17.25 15.22
CA PRO A 318 -5.19 16.55 16.05
C PRO A 318 -4.55 15.54 17.00
N GLY A 319 -3.43 14.90 16.63
CA GLY A 319 -2.68 14.03 17.53
C GLY A 319 -2.20 14.77 18.78
N ILE A 320 -1.53 15.92 18.61
CA ILE A 320 -1.08 16.76 19.72
C ILE A 320 -2.27 17.21 20.58
N VAL A 321 -3.32 17.73 19.95
CA VAL A 321 -4.52 18.20 20.68
C VAL A 321 -5.18 17.05 21.45
N PHE A 322 -5.25 15.86 20.85
CA PHE A 322 -5.81 14.67 21.49
C PHE A 322 -5.00 14.35 22.73
N GLY A 323 -3.68 14.27 22.58
CA GLY A 323 -2.74 13.92 23.64
C GLY A 323 -2.97 14.74 24.90
N TYR A 324 -3.02 16.07 24.76
CA TYR A 324 -3.22 16.98 25.88
C TYR A 324 -4.65 16.95 26.41
N ALA A 325 -5.66 16.93 25.52
CA ALA A 325 -7.06 17.00 25.92
C ALA A 325 -7.55 15.71 26.60
N ALA A 326 -7.05 14.54 26.17
CA ALA A 326 -7.29 13.22 26.76
C ALA A 326 -6.27 12.85 27.85
N LYS A 327 -5.26 13.71 28.11
CA LYS A 327 -4.19 13.51 29.10
C LYS A 327 -3.37 12.22 28.87
N THR A 328 -3.29 11.75 27.63
CA THR A 328 -2.40 10.64 27.26
C THR A 328 -0.95 11.10 27.10
N VAL A 329 -0.73 12.42 26.96
CA VAL A 329 0.59 13.04 27.01
C VAL A 329 0.61 14.17 28.04
N THR A 330 1.79 14.39 28.62
CA THR A 330 2.01 15.39 29.67
C THR A 330 2.81 16.60 29.16
N GLY A 331 3.65 16.40 28.14
CA GLY A 331 4.51 17.47 27.61
C GLY A 331 5.06 17.21 26.22
N HIS A 332 5.79 18.19 25.69
CA HIS A 332 6.36 18.14 24.34
C HIS A 332 7.32 16.95 24.13
N ARG A 333 7.95 16.45 25.20
CA ARG A 333 8.83 15.27 25.13
C ARG A 333 8.09 14.00 24.72
N ASP A 334 6.84 13.86 25.13
CA ASP A 334 6.00 12.71 24.75
C ASP A 334 5.64 12.77 23.25
N ILE A 335 5.45 13.98 22.72
CA ILE A 335 5.24 14.19 21.27
C ILE A 335 6.49 13.76 20.48
N ILE A 336 7.68 14.16 20.94
CA ILE A 336 8.94 13.73 20.34
C ILE A 336 9.16 12.22 20.50
N ALA A 337 8.73 11.61 21.61
CA ALA A 337 8.76 10.17 21.79
C ALA A 337 7.87 9.46 20.76
N GLY A 338 6.68 9.99 20.47
CA GLY A 338 5.81 9.50 19.40
C GLY A 338 6.46 9.56 18.02
N MET A 339 7.09 10.70 17.68
CA MET A 339 7.87 10.83 16.43
C MET A 339 9.03 9.84 16.36
N THR A 340 9.77 9.69 17.47
CA THR A 340 10.95 8.81 17.56
C THR A 340 10.54 7.34 17.42
N GLY A 341 9.44 6.93 18.07
CA GLY A 341 8.88 5.60 17.94
C GLY A 341 8.48 5.27 16.50
N ALA A 342 7.83 6.21 15.81
CA ALA A 342 7.47 6.05 14.40
C ALA A 342 8.69 5.91 13.49
N MET A 343 9.74 6.71 13.70
CA MET A 343 10.99 6.58 12.93
C MET A 343 11.71 5.24 13.22
N SER A 344 11.64 4.76 14.45
CA SER A 344 12.22 3.47 14.83
C SER A 344 11.51 2.31 14.12
N GLY A 345 10.18 2.39 13.97
CA GLY A 345 9.39 1.44 13.17
C GLY A 345 9.76 1.42 11.68
N LEU A 346 10.35 2.51 11.16
CA LEU A 346 10.80 2.62 9.77
C LEU A 346 12.26 2.24 9.55
N ALA A 347 12.99 1.77 10.58
CA ALA A 347 14.40 1.40 10.46
C ALA A 347 14.64 0.38 9.33
N TYR A 348 13.77 -0.62 9.20
CA TYR A 348 13.84 -1.60 8.11
C TYR A 348 13.57 -0.96 6.73
N TYR A 349 12.59 -0.05 6.65
CA TYR A 349 12.31 0.69 5.42
C TYR A 349 13.53 1.51 4.96
N LEU A 350 14.26 2.14 5.88
CA LEU A 350 15.49 2.89 5.55
C LEU A 350 16.55 1.99 4.91
N VAL A 351 16.79 0.80 5.47
CA VAL A 351 17.77 -0.17 4.94
C VAL A 351 17.34 -0.66 3.55
N MET A 352 16.06 -0.97 3.37
CA MET A 352 15.53 -1.39 2.08
C MET A 352 15.63 -0.26 1.04
N ALA A 353 15.19 0.95 1.38
CA ALA A 353 15.23 2.11 0.50
C ALA A 353 16.67 2.46 0.09
N PHE A 354 17.65 2.26 0.97
CA PHE A 354 19.07 2.39 0.64
C PHE A 354 19.46 1.48 -0.53
N PHE A 355 19.30 0.17 -0.41
CA PHE A 355 19.68 -0.74 -1.50
C PHE A 355 18.79 -0.59 -2.74
N ALA A 356 17.50 -0.32 -2.58
CA ALA A 356 16.59 -0.08 -3.70
C ALA A 356 16.99 1.17 -4.50
N SER A 357 17.33 2.28 -3.83
CA SER A 357 17.78 3.51 -4.49
C SER A 357 19.04 3.29 -5.32
N LEU A 358 20.01 2.54 -4.79
CA LEU A 358 21.26 2.21 -5.48
C LEU A 358 21.00 1.30 -6.69
N PHE A 359 20.19 0.25 -6.51
CA PHE A 359 19.79 -0.62 -7.61
C PHE A 359 19.12 0.16 -8.73
N ILE A 360 18.09 0.96 -8.43
CA ILE A 360 17.32 1.70 -9.45
C ILE A 360 18.22 2.69 -10.20
N ALA A 361 19.07 3.41 -9.47
CA ALA A 361 20.00 4.37 -10.08
C ALA A 361 20.99 3.68 -11.03
N GLU A 362 21.59 2.57 -10.63
CA GLU A 362 22.53 1.83 -11.47
C GLU A 362 21.82 1.10 -12.63
N PHE A 363 20.59 0.65 -12.43
CA PHE A 363 19.77 0.03 -13.47
C PHE A 363 19.39 1.04 -14.56
N GLY A 364 19.11 2.28 -14.18
CA GLY A 364 18.93 3.41 -15.11
C GLY A 364 20.23 3.80 -15.80
N ARG A 365 21.32 4.01 -15.03
CA ARG A 365 22.62 4.46 -15.56
C ARG A 365 23.28 3.47 -16.53
N SER A 366 23.09 2.17 -16.30
CA SER A 366 23.57 1.12 -17.21
C SER A 366 22.76 1.03 -18.51
N ASN A 367 21.60 1.69 -18.60
CA ASN A 367 20.57 1.52 -19.63
C ASN A 367 19.97 0.10 -19.72
N LEU A 368 20.24 -0.79 -18.75
CA LEU A 368 19.63 -2.12 -18.70
C LEU A 368 18.11 -2.03 -18.50
N GLY A 369 17.63 -1.07 -17.72
CA GLY A 369 16.20 -0.83 -17.56
C GLY A 369 15.51 -0.41 -18.85
N ALA A 370 16.13 0.51 -19.60
CA ALA A 370 15.64 0.92 -20.91
C ALA A 370 15.64 -0.25 -21.90
N LEU A 371 16.70 -1.07 -21.94
CA LEU A 371 16.77 -2.26 -22.79
C LEU A 371 15.65 -3.24 -22.47
N LEU A 372 15.48 -3.59 -21.19
CA LEU A 372 14.46 -4.55 -20.78
C LEU A 372 13.05 -4.03 -21.06
N ALA A 373 12.81 -2.72 -20.88
CA ALA A 373 11.55 -2.08 -21.24
C ALA A 373 11.27 -2.16 -22.75
N LEU A 374 12.27 -1.86 -23.59
CA LEU A 374 12.15 -1.89 -25.04
C LEU A 374 11.91 -3.32 -25.56
N GLU A 375 12.68 -4.30 -25.10
CA GLU A 375 12.51 -5.70 -25.49
C GLU A 375 11.20 -6.30 -24.98
N GLY A 376 10.84 -6.01 -23.72
CA GLY A 376 9.56 -6.43 -23.14
C GLY A 376 8.37 -5.85 -23.90
N ALA A 377 8.42 -4.56 -24.22
CA ALA A 377 7.40 -3.91 -25.04
C ALA A 377 7.36 -4.46 -26.47
N ALA A 378 8.52 -4.76 -27.08
CA ALA A 378 8.58 -5.37 -28.40
C ALA A 378 7.93 -6.76 -28.42
N LEU A 379 8.16 -7.58 -27.40
CA LEU A 379 7.54 -8.89 -27.26
C LEU A 379 6.01 -8.79 -27.10
N LEU A 380 5.53 -7.84 -26.29
CA LEU A 380 4.10 -7.60 -26.10
C LEU A 380 3.44 -7.04 -27.37
N LYS A 381 4.12 -6.15 -28.11
CA LYS A 381 3.68 -5.66 -29.43
C LYS A 381 3.63 -6.77 -30.47
N ALA A 382 4.65 -7.64 -30.50
CA ALA A 382 4.71 -8.77 -31.43
C ALA A 382 3.59 -9.80 -31.16
N ALA A 383 3.21 -9.99 -29.90
CA ALA A 383 2.05 -10.78 -29.52
C ALA A 383 0.70 -10.11 -29.83
N ALA A 384 0.71 -8.86 -30.31
CA ALA A 384 -0.46 -8.03 -30.61
C ALA A 384 -1.47 -7.99 -29.46
N LEU A 385 -0.99 -7.99 -28.21
CA LEU A 385 -1.85 -8.00 -27.04
C LEU A 385 -2.56 -6.64 -26.89
N PRO A 386 -3.90 -6.63 -26.77
CA PRO A 386 -4.64 -5.42 -26.43
C PRO A 386 -4.18 -4.84 -25.08
N ALA A 387 -4.15 -3.52 -24.97
CA ALA A 387 -3.65 -2.82 -23.78
C ALA A 387 -4.36 -3.26 -22.48
N PHE A 388 -5.68 -3.53 -22.52
CA PHE A 388 -6.43 -4.08 -21.39
C PHE A 388 -5.88 -5.44 -20.91
N ILE A 389 -5.46 -6.33 -21.83
CA ILE A 389 -4.87 -7.63 -21.47
C ILE A 389 -3.52 -7.42 -20.80
N THR A 390 -2.72 -6.47 -21.28
CA THR A 390 -1.42 -6.14 -20.69
C THR A 390 -1.58 -5.60 -19.26
N VAL A 391 -2.55 -4.72 -19.02
CA VAL A 391 -2.88 -4.22 -17.67
C VAL A 391 -3.32 -5.36 -16.75
N VAL A 392 -4.19 -6.26 -17.23
CA VAL A 392 -4.58 -7.46 -16.46
C VAL A 392 -3.37 -8.34 -16.15
N GLY A 393 -2.46 -8.52 -17.11
CA GLY A 393 -1.21 -9.23 -16.91
C GLY A 393 -0.36 -8.63 -15.80
N ALA A 394 -0.24 -7.30 -15.76
CA ALA A 394 0.45 -6.59 -14.68
C ALA A 394 -0.20 -6.85 -13.32
N ILE A 395 -1.53 -6.76 -13.21
CA ILE A 395 -2.28 -7.06 -11.98
C ILE A 395 -2.02 -8.49 -11.50
N VAL A 396 -2.08 -9.47 -12.40
CA VAL A 396 -1.88 -10.89 -12.07
C VAL A 396 -0.44 -11.16 -11.65
N ILE A 397 0.55 -10.61 -12.36
CA ILE A 397 1.96 -10.72 -11.97
C ILE A 397 2.18 -10.12 -10.58
N THR A 398 1.63 -8.92 -10.31
CA THR A 398 1.70 -8.32 -8.99
C THR A 398 1.07 -9.21 -7.92
N GLY A 399 -0.13 -9.74 -8.16
CA GLY A 399 -0.80 -10.64 -7.22
C GLY A 399 -0.04 -11.94 -6.95
N VAL A 400 0.63 -12.50 -7.97
CA VAL A 400 1.48 -13.68 -7.80
C VAL A 400 2.74 -13.35 -7.01
N VAL A 401 3.43 -12.25 -7.33
CA VAL A 401 4.63 -11.80 -6.60
C VAL A 401 4.29 -11.48 -5.15
N ASN A 402 3.09 -10.98 -4.88
CA ASN A 402 2.58 -10.72 -3.54
C ASN A 402 2.49 -11.96 -2.64
N LEU A 403 2.32 -13.14 -3.22
CA LEU A 403 2.37 -14.37 -2.44
C LEU A 403 3.76 -14.67 -1.87
N PHE A 404 4.81 -14.09 -2.44
CA PHE A 404 6.20 -14.30 -2.03
C PHE A 404 6.79 -13.13 -1.24
N VAL A 405 6.38 -11.90 -1.55
CA VAL A 405 6.91 -10.68 -0.92
C VAL A 405 5.74 -9.87 -0.35
N GLY A 406 5.47 -9.98 0.95
CA GLY A 406 4.29 -9.34 1.56
C GLY A 406 4.36 -7.81 1.67
N SER A 407 5.54 -7.19 1.54
CA SER A 407 5.68 -5.73 1.64
C SER A 407 5.29 -5.04 0.33
N ALA A 408 4.38 -4.06 0.39
CA ALA A 408 3.97 -3.28 -0.77
C ALA A 408 5.13 -2.44 -1.34
N SER A 409 5.90 -1.76 -0.49
CA SER A 409 7.04 -0.96 -0.97
C SER A 409 8.14 -1.82 -1.58
N ALA A 410 8.47 -2.96 -0.96
CA ALA A 410 9.51 -3.85 -1.47
C ALA A 410 9.15 -4.41 -2.85
N LYS A 411 7.92 -4.86 -3.02
CA LYS A 411 7.41 -5.35 -4.30
C LYS A 411 7.40 -4.28 -5.35
N TRP A 412 6.90 -3.09 -5.02
CA TRP A 412 6.81 -2.05 -6.03
C TRP A 412 8.19 -1.53 -6.43
N ALA A 413 9.12 -1.42 -5.47
CA ALA A 413 10.51 -1.06 -5.79
C ALA A 413 11.20 -2.11 -6.67
N LEU A 414 10.77 -3.38 -6.61
CA LEU A 414 11.24 -4.44 -7.50
C LEU A 414 10.59 -4.38 -8.89
N LEU A 415 9.26 -4.19 -8.95
CA LEU A 415 8.49 -4.30 -10.18
C LEU A 415 8.42 -3.00 -11.00
N ALA A 416 8.32 -1.84 -10.35
CA ALA A 416 8.13 -0.56 -11.02
C ALA A 416 9.26 -0.21 -12.00
N PRO A 417 10.56 -0.41 -11.68
CA PRO A 417 11.66 -0.15 -12.62
C PRO A 417 11.60 -0.97 -13.91
N ILE A 418 10.80 -2.04 -13.92
CA ILE A 418 10.62 -2.95 -15.06
C ILE A 418 9.28 -2.69 -15.75
N LEU A 419 8.17 -2.76 -14.99
CA LEU A 419 6.82 -2.69 -15.54
C LEU A 419 6.44 -1.30 -16.01
N VAL A 420 6.78 -0.25 -15.25
CA VAL A 420 6.41 1.14 -15.60
C VAL A 420 6.99 1.54 -16.96
N PRO A 421 8.32 1.51 -17.19
CA PRO A 421 8.86 1.92 -18.47
C PRO A 421 8.41 1.01 -19.63
N MET A 422 8.24 -0.29 -19.39
CA MET A 422 7.73 -1.22 -20.41
C MET A 422 6.31 -0.89 -20.85
N LEU A 423 5.41 -0.58 -19.90
CA LEU A 423 4.02 -0.22 -20.18
C LEU A 423 3.92 1.17 -20.83
N MET A 424 4.76 2.12 -20.44
CA MET A 424 4.88 3.41 -21.12
C MET A 424 5.26 3.25 -22.60
N GLN A 425 6.18 2.33 -22.93
CA GLN A 425 6.50 2.04 -24.34
C GLN A 425 5.34 1.42 -25.15
N LEU A 426 4.27 0.98 -24.46
CA LEU A 426 3.00 0.52 -25.05
C LEU A 426 1.92 1.61 -25.05
N GLY A 427 2.26 2.85 -24.65
CA GLY A 427 1.33 3.98 -24.54
C GLY A 427 0.47 3.94 -23.28
N ILE A 428 0.83 3.14 -22.27
CA ILE A 428 0.11 3.06 -20.98
C ILE A 428 0.82 3.94 -19.95
N SER A 429 0.07 4.83 -19.30
CA SER A 429 0.64 5.76 -18.33
C SER A 429 1.23 5.06 -17.08
N PRO A 430 2.18 5.72 -16.40
CA PRO A 430 2.61 5.31 -15.07
C PRO A 430 1.47 5.27 -14.04
N ASP A 431 0.50 6.18 -14.15
CA ASP A 431 -0.65 6.27 -13.23
C ASP A 431 -1.56 5.04 -13.31
N LEU A 432 -1.84 4.56 -14.53
CA LEU A 432 -2.62 3.34 -14.74
C LEU A 432 -1.84 2.10 -14.29
N THR A 433 -0.53 2.10 -14.55
CA THR A 433 0.36 1.03 -14.12
C THR A 433 0.41 0.91 -12.58
N GLN A 434 0.44 2.05 -11.87
CA GLN A 434 0.35 2.08 -10.42
C GLN A 434 -1.02 1.63 -9.91
N ALA A 435 -2.11 2.03 -10.57
CA ALA A 435 -3.46 1.57 -10.21
C ALA A 435 -3.60 0.05 -10.36
N ALA A 436 -3.04 -0.51 -11.43
CA ALA A 436 -2.97 -1.95 -11.65
C ALA A 436 -2.18 -2.67 -10.54
N TYR A 437 -1.02 -2.13 -10.17
CA TYR A 437 -0.25 -2.63 -9.04
C TYR A 437 -1.05 -2.65 -7.74
N ARG A 438 -1.73 -1.54 -7.40
CA ARG A 438 -2.55 -1.42 -6.18
C ARG A 438 -3.61 -2.52 -6.06
N VAL A 439 -4.28 -2.86 -7.17
CA VAL A 439 -5.28 -3.92 -7.23
C VAL A 439 -4.65 -5.29 -6.94
N GLY A 440 -3.54 -5.61 -7.60
CA GLY A 440 -2.87 -6.91 -7.46
C GLY A 440 -2.28 -7.13 -6.06
N ASP A 441 -1.59 -6.10 -5.54
CA ASP A 441 -0.96 -6.09 -4.22
C ASP A 441 -2.00 -6.29 -3.11
N SER A 442 -3.09 -5.52 -3.13
CA SER A 442 -4.10 -5.59 -2.08
C SER A 442 -4.84 -6.93 -2.07
N SER A 443 -5.32 -7.37 -3.24
CA SER A 443 -6.27 -8.49 -3.35
C SER A 443 -5.74 -9.81 -2.80
N THR A 444 -4.43 -10.04 -2.88
CA THR A 444 -3.80 -11.32 -2.50
C THR A 444 -3.12 -11.31 -1.13
N ASN A 445 -3.11 -10.17 -0.43
CA ASN A 445 -2.48 -10.05 0.91
C ASN A 445 -3.09 -11.02 1.94
N ILE A 446 -4.39 -11.27 1.85
CA ILE A 446 -5.13 -12.11 2.81
C ILE A 446 -4.95 -13.63 2.61
N ILE A 447 -4.21 -14.05 1.57
CA ILE A 447 -3.93 -15.46 1.29
C ILE A 447 -2.44 -15.79 1.30
N THR A 448 -1.57 -14.83 1.62
CA THR A 448 -0.13 -15.09 1.74
C THR A 448 0.24 -15.44 3.19
N PRO A 449 0.78 -16.65 3.44
CA PRO A 449 1.24 -17.02 4.78
C PRO A 449 2.52 -16.28 5.19
N LEU A 450 3.20 -15.63 4.24
CA LEU A 450 4.44 -14.88 4.45
C LEU A 450 4.18 -13.43 4.91
N MET A 451 2.92 -13.00 4.94
CA MET A 451 2.57 -11.69 5.45
C MET A 451 2.80 -11.64 6.97
N PRO A 452 3.50 -10.64 7.52
CA PRO A 452 3.91 -10.62 8.93
C PRO A 452 2.76 -10.74 9.95
N TYR A 453 1.56 -10.23 9.64
CA TYR A 453 0.40 -10.34 10.53
C TYR A 453 -0.45 -11.58 10.30
N PHE A 454 -0.15 -12.43 9.31
CA PHE A 454 -0.95 -13.64 9.06
C PHE A 454 -0.98 -14.59 10.27
N PRO A 455 0.16 -14.90 10.93
CA PRO A 455 0.15 -15.71 12.15
C PRO A 455 -0.65 -15.08 13.29
N LEU A 456 -0.62 -13.74 13.42
CA LEU A 456 -1.41 -13.02 14.42
C LEU A 456 -2.92 -13.21 14.20
N VAL A 457 -3.38 -13.20 12.94
CA VAL A 457 -4.79 -13.46 12.60
C VAL A 457 -5.18 -14.90 12.95
N VAL A 458 -4.30 -15.87 12.74
CA VAL A 458 -4.54 -17.27 13.17
C VAL A 458 -4.75 -17.34 14.69
N VAL A 459 -3.91 -16.64 15.47
CA VAL A 459 -4.05 -16.56 16.93
C VAL A 459 -5.39 -15.93 17.33
N PHE A 460 -5.86 -14.90 16.62
CA PHE A 460 -7.18 -14.32 16.90
C PHE A 460 -8.32 -15.30 16.63
N CYS A 461 -8.25 -16.13 15.58
CA CYS A 461 -9.22 -17.19 15.35
C CYS A 461 -9.19 -18.26 16.45
N GLN A 462 -7.99 -18.64 16.91
CA GLN A 462 -7.79 -19.65 17.97
C GLN A 462 -8.42 -19.27 19.32
N ARG A 463 -8.61 -17.98 19.60
CA ARG A 463 -9.33 -17.51 20.79
C ARG A 463 -10.80 -17.92 20.81
N TYR A 464 -11.41 -18.16 19.65
CA TYR A 464 -12.82 -18.53 19.52
C TYR A 464 -13.02 -19.99 19.10
N VAL A 465 -12.12 -20.50 18.25
CA VAL A 465 -12.14 -21.88 17.74
C VAL A 465 -10.72 -22.44 17.81
N LYS A 466 -10.42 -23.29 18.80
CA LYS A 466 -9.05 -23.72 19.16
C LYS A 466 -8.32 -24.44 18.04
N ASP A 467 -9.04 -25.21 17.24
CA ASP A 467 -8.49 -25.96 16.10
C ASP A 467 -8.27 -25.08 14.85
N SER A 468 -8.44 -23.76 14.95
CA SER A 468 -8.13 -22.85 13.85
C SER A 468 -6.63 -22.87 13.54
N GLY A 469 -6.30 -23.18 12.28
CA GLY A 469 -4.93 -23.11 11.77
C GLY A 469 -4.83 -22.24 10.52
N ILE A 470 -3.63 -22.24 9.92
CA ILE A 470 -3.34 -21.55 8.65
C ILE A 470 -4.36 -21.96 7.57
N GLY A 471 -4.63 -23.26 7.43
CA GLY A 471 -5.60 -23.77 6.46
C GLY A 471 -7.02 -23.23 6.67
N THR A 472 -7.46 -23.05 7.92
CA THR A 472 -8.78 -22.49 8.26
C THR A 472 -8.87 -21.05 7.78
N VAL A 473 -7.89 -20.21 8.15
CA VAL A 473 -7.85 -18.80 7.73
C VAL A 473 -7.76 -18.68 6.21
N LEU A 474 -6.89 -19.44 5.56
CA LEU A 474 -6.77 -19.46 4.10
C LEU A 474 -8.08 -19.85 3.40
N SER A 475 -8.75 -20.90 3.87
CA SER A 475 -10.01 -21.34 3.29
C SER A 475 -11.13 -20.29 3.42
N MET A 476 -11.09 -19.52 4.50
CA MET A 476 -12.01 -18.42 4.77
C MET A 476 -11.68 -17.17 3.94
N MET A 477 -10.40 -16.89 3.70
CA MET A 477 -9.92 -15.71 2.97
C MET A 477 -9.90 -15.88 1.45
N LEU A 478 -9.75 -17.12 0.94
CA LEU A 478 -9.65 -17.38 -0.49
C LEU A 478 -10.82 -16.82 -1.31
N PRO A 479 -12.11 -16.95 -0.88
CA PRO A 479 -13.21 -16.32 -1.59
C PRO A 479 -13.07 -14.80 -1.72
N TYR A 480 -12.61 -14.12 -0.67
CA TYR A 480 -12.34 -12.68 -0.73
C TYR A 480 -11.23 -12.37 -1.72
N ALA A 481 -10.09 -13.07 -1.64
CA ALA A 481 -8.95 -12.76 -2.50
C ALA A 481 -9.27 -12.91 -3.98
N VAL A 482 -9.96 -14.00 -4.36
CA VAL A 482 -10.33 -14.26 -5.77
C VAL A 482 -11.36 -13.24 -6.24
N VAL A 483 -12.38 -12.94 -5.45
CA VAL A 483 -13.44 -12.00 -5.83
C VAL A 483 -12.91 -10.57 -5.89
N PHE A 484 -12.09 -10.15 -4.93
CA PHE A 484 -11.43 -8.84 -4.97
C PHE A 484 -10.54 -8.76 -6.20
N LEU A 485 -9.67 -9.74 -6.45
CA LEU A 485 -8.79 -9.71 -7.62
C LEU A 485 -9.57 -9.59 -8.94
N VAL A 486 -10.61 -10.42 -9.13
CA VAL A 486 -11.38 -10.46 -10.38
C VAL A 486 -12.25 -9.20 -10.53
N VAL A 487 -13.07 -8.89 -9.52
CA VAL A 487 -14.05 -7.82 -9.64
C VAL A 487 -13.38 -6.45 -9.57
N TRP A 488 -12.33 -6.29 -8.77
CA TRP A 488 -11.58 -5.02 -8.71
C TRP A 488 -10.76 -4.80 -10.00
N THR A 489 -10.25 -5.86 -10.62
CA THR A 489 -9.68 -5.77 -11.98
C THR A 489 -10.73 -5.30 -12.97
N LEU A 490 -11.90 -5.95 -13.02
CA LEU A 490 -12.99 -5.53 -13.91
C LEU A 490 -13.44 -4.09 -13.64
N PHE A 491 -13.44 -3.69 -12.37
CA PHE A 491 -13.74 -2.31 -11.98
C PHE A 491 -12.70 -1.33 -12.53
N LEU A 492 -11.39 -1.62 -12.43
CA LEU A 492 -10.35 -0.77 -13.03
C LEU A 492 -10.51 -0.67 -14.55
N LEU A 493 -10.79 -1.78 -15.24
CA LEU A 493 -10.99 -1.77 -16.69
C LEU A 493 -12.25 -0.97 -17.08
N ALA A 494 -13.33 -1.09 -16.32
CA ALA A 494 -14.55 -0.31 -16.53
C ALA A 494 -14.33 1.19 -16.24
N TYR A 495 -13.58 1.50 -15.19
CA TYR A 495 -13.21 2.86 -14.80
C TYR A 495 -12.39 3.54 -15.91
N TRP A 496 -11.44 2.79 -16.49
CA TRP A 496 -10.66 3.21 -17.64
C TRP A 496 -11.52 3.36 -18.91
N ALA A 497 -12.36 2.38 -19.23
CA ALA A 497 -13.24 2.44 -20.40
C ALA A 497 -14.24 3.62 -20.33
N ALA A 498 -14.68 3.99 -19.14
CA ALA A 498 -15.53 5.15 -18.89
C ALA A 498 -14.78 6.49 -18.94
N GLY A 499 -13.43 6.48 -19.03
CA GLY A 499 -12.61 7.68 -19.05
C GLY A 499 -12.63 8.46 -17.73
N LEU A 500 -12.99 7.82 -16.61
CA LEU A 500 -13.02 8.49 -15.31
C LEU A 500 -11.59 8.77 -14.84
N PRO A 501 -11.26 9.95 -14.30
CA PRO A 501 -9.89 10.25 -13.90
C PRO A 501 -9.46 9.38 -12.72
N LEU A 502 -8.29 8.71 -12.81
CA LEU A 502 -7.77 7.87 -11.72
C LEU A 502 -7.51 8.67 -10.43
N GLY A 503 -7.18 9.95 -10.58
CA GLY A 503 -6.85 10.86 -9.50
C GLY A 503 -6.54 12.26 -10.03
N LEU A 504 -5.91 13.07 -9.19
CA LEU A 504 -5.52 14.42 -9.60
C LEU A 504 -4.42 14.35 -10.65
N GLN A 505 -4.66 15.00 -11.79
CA GLN A 505 -3.73 15.06 -12.93
C GLN A 505 -3.26 13.70 -13.47
N ALA A 506 -4.04 12.66 -13.26
CA ALA A 506 -3.71 11.33 -13.76
C ALA A 506 -4.07 11.19 -15.23
N SER A 507 -3.23 10.48 -15.98
CA SER A 507 -3.51 10.08 -17.37
C SER A 507 -3.71 8.57 -17.46
N TYR A 508 -4.34 8.10 -18.54
CA TYR A 508 -4.33 6.68 -18.94
C TYR A 508 -3.27 6.38 -20.01
N ALA A 509 -2.91 7.39 -20.79
CA ALA A 509 -1.97 7.28 -21.89
C ALA A 509 -0.64 7.95 -21.56
N TYR A 510 0.44 7.38 -22.10
CA TYR A 510 1.77 7.99 -22.15
C TYR A 510 2.01 8.52 -23.57
#